data_AF-A0A7C3AG91-F1
#
_entry.id   AF-A0A7C3AG91-F1
#
_cell.length_a   1.000
_cell.length_b   1.000
_cell.length_c   1.000
_cell.angle_alpha   90.00
_cell.angle_beta   90.00
_cell.angle_gamma   90.00
#
_symmetry.space_group_name_H-M   'P 1'
#
loop_
_entity.id
_entity.type
_entity.pdbx_description
1 polymer ?
#
loop_
_entity_poly.entity_id
_entity_poly.type
_entity_poly.pdbx_seq_one_letter_code
_entity_poly.pdbx_strand_id
1 'polypeptide(L)'
;MEYPITISFGYQEKLSRLTTLFRAFMVIPQWIALYVIGIAADVVIVIAWWAILFTGRYPKWAFSFVAGYVRWYTRVGGYYSLLTDKYPPFSME
;
A
#
# COMPACT_ATOMS: atom_id res chain seq x y z
N MET A 1 26.13 -35.58 -0.50
CA MET A 1 26.79 -34.32 -0.89
C MET A 1 26.09 -33.22 -0.12
N GLU A 2 26.79 -32.69 0.87
CA GLU A 2 26.31 -31.64 1.78
C GLU A 2 26.44 -30.30 1.04
N TYR A 3 25.31 -29.65 0.77
CA TYR A 3 25.30 -28.41 -0.02
C TYR A 3 25.52 -27.22 0.94
N PRO A 4 26.54 -26.37 0.72
CA PRO A 4 27.01 -25.40 1.73
C PRO A 4 26.08 -24.18 1.94
N ILE A 5 24.90 -24.15 1.31
CA ILE A 5 23.98 -23.02 1.38
C ILE A 5 22.56 -23.56 1.59
N THR A 6 22.15 -23.64 2.85
CA THR A 6 20.76 -23.87 3.23
C THR A 6 20.08 -22.50 3.33
N ILE A 7 19.39 -22.07 2.28
CA ILE A 7 18.57 -20.86 2.34
C ILE A 7 17.32 -21.20 3.16
N SER A 8 17.33 -20.82 4.45
CA SER A 8 16.17 -20.94 5.31
C SER A 8 15.13 -19.89 4.92
N PHE A 9 14.22 -20.23 4.02
CA PHE A 9 13.01 -19.44 3.81
C PHE A 9 12.16 -19.59 5.07
N GLY A 10 11.87 -18.47 5.74
CA GLY A 10 10.84 -18.43 6.78
C GLY A 10 9.47 -18.60 6.15
N TYR A 11 9.15 -19.81 5.69
CA TYR A 11 7.85 -20.16 5.15
C TYR A 11 6.85 -20.11 6.30
N GLN A 12 6.02 -19.05 6.33
CA GLN A 12 4.95 -18.90 7.31
C GLN A 12 3.81 -19.85 6.93
N GLU A 13 3.88 -21.07 7.45
CA GLU A 13 3.06 -22.23 7.09
C GLU A 13 1.59 -22.15 7.53
N LYS A 14 1.15 -21.05 8.16
CA LYS A 14 -0.20 -20.95 8.76
C LYS A 14 -1.04 -19.83 8.15
N LEU A 15 -1.40 -19.96 6.87
CA LEU A 15 -2.56 -19.26 6.32
C LEU A 15 -3.85 -19.90 6.90
N SER A 16 -4.33 -19.37 8.02
CA SER A 16 -5.65 -19.75 8.52
C SER A 16 -6.73 -19.18 7.61
N ARG A 17 -7.37 -20.07 6.83
CA ARG A 17 -8.40 -19.77 5.83
C ARG A 17 -9.64 -19.07 6.43
N LEU A 18 -9.88 -19.25 7.72
CA LEU A 18 -10.92 -18.55 8.47
C LEU A 18 -10.56 -17.09 8.76
N THR A 19 -9.26 -16.80 8.93
CA THR A 19 -8.80 -15.43 9.17
C THR A 19 -8.91 -14.57 7.90
N THR A 20 -8.93 -15.18 6.70
CA THR A 20 -9.22 -14.50 5.43
C THR A 20 -10.60 -13.83 5.42
N LEU A 21 -11.62 -14.48 5.98
CA LEU A 21 -12.96 -13.91 6.10
C LEU A 21 -13.00 -12.72 7.07
N PHE A 22 -12.35 -12.85 8.24
CA PHE A 22 -12.22 -11.73 9.19
C PHE A 22 -11.37 -10.58 8.63
N ARG A 23 -10.45 -10.88 7.72
CA ARG A 23 -9.61 -9.91 7.04
C ARG A 23 -10.41 -8.91 6.23
N ALA A 24 -11.46 -9.37 5.56
CA ALA A 24 -12.37 -8.51 4.81
C ALA A 24 -12.97 -7.43 5.73
N PHE A 25 -13.38 -7.80 6.95
CA PHE A 25 -13.92 -6.85 7.91
C PHE A 25 -12.88 -5.82 8.37
N MET A 26 -11.66 -6.25 8.70
CA MET A 26 -10.56 -5.36 9.10
C MET A 26 -10.11 -4.41 7.97
N VAL A 27 -10.30 -4.83 6.73
CA VAL A 27 -9.91 -4.08 5.53
C VAL A 27 -10.94 -3.00 5.18
N ILE A 28 -12.23 -3.16 5.54
CA ILE A 28 -13.28 -2.18 5.24
C ILE A 28 -12.91 -0.75 5.71
N PRO A 29 -12.50 -0.50 6.97
CA PRO A 29 -12.12 0.84 7.40
C PRO A 29 -10.92 1.41 6.63
N GLN A 30 -9.96 0.56 6.26
CA GLN A 30 -8.79 0.95 5.46
C GLN A 30 -9.20 1.38 4.05
N TRP A 31 -10.12 0.66 3.41
CA TRP A 31 -10.61 1.02 2.08
C TRP A 31 -11.40 2.31 2.09
N ILE A 32 -12.22 2.56 3.11
CA ILE A 32 -12.94 3.83 3.25
C ILE A 32 -11.96 4.99 3.35
N ALA A 33 -10.93 4.86 4.20
CA ALA A 33 -9.91 5.89 4.34
C ALA A 33 -9.11 6.11 3.03
N LEU A 34 -8.68 5.03 2.38
CA LEU A 34 -8.00 5.08 1.09
C LEU A 34 -8.87 5.66 -0.02
N TYR A 35 -10.19 5.44 0.02
CA TYR A 35 -11.10 6.02 -0.97
C TYR A 35 -11.17 7.54 -0.82
N VAL A 36 -11.36 8.04 0.41
CA VAL A 36 -11.39 9.48 0.69
C VAL A 36 -10.06 10.15 0.31
N ILE A 37 -8.94 9.53 0.65
CA ILE A 37 -7.61 10.06 0.32
C ILE A 37 -7.32 9.90 -1.17
N GLY A 38 -7.86 8.88 -1.82
CA GLY A 38 -7.76 8.68 -3.27
C GLY A 38 -8.36 9.84 -4.04
N ILE A 39 -9.53 10.33 -3.61
CA ILE A 39 -10.14 11.54 -4.20
C ILE A 39 -9.19 12.75 -4.07
N ALA A 40 -8.58 12.93 -2.89
CA ALA A 40 -7.58 13.99 -2.70
C ALA A 40 -6.33 13.77 -3.58
N ALA A 41 -5.89 12.53 -3.76
CA ALA A 41 -4.76 12.18 -4.63
C ALA A 41 -5.05 12.50 -6.09
N ASP A 42 -6.25 12.20 -6.58
CA ASP A 42 -6.67 12.54 -7.94
C ASP A 42 -6.63 14.07 -8.17
N VAL A 43 -7.14 14.84 -7.21
CA VAL A 43 -7.06 16.31 -7.26
C VAL A 43 -5.61 16.80 -7.26
N VAL A 44 -4.76 16.24 -6.40
CA VAL A 44 -3.33 16.59 -6.33
C VAL A 44 -2.60 16.22 -7.63
N ILE A 45 -2.95 15.09 -8.26
CA ILE A 45 -2.40 14.66 -9.55
C ILE A 45 -2.78 15.65 -10.65
N VAL A 46 -4.04 16.10 -10.70
CA VAL A 46 -4.49 17.12 -11.66
C VAL A 46 -3.74 18.45 -11.46
N ILE A 47 -3.55 18.89 -10.21
CA ILE A 47 -2.76 20.09 -9.88
C ILE A 47 -1.30 19.90 -10.30
N ALA A 48 -0.70 18.74 -9.99
CA ALA A 48 0.68 18.43 -10.34
C ALA A 48 0.87 18.39 -11.87
N TRP A 49 -0.09 17.87 -12.61
CA TRP A 49 -0.07 17.86 -14.07
C TRP A 49 0.05 19.27 -14.64
N TRP A 50 -0.81 20.19 -14.20
CA TRP A 50 -0.71 21.60 -14.58
C TRP A 50 0.61 22.23 -14.15
N ALA A 51 1.04 21.99 -12.90
CA ALA A 51 2.31 22.51 -12.42
C ALA A 51 3.50 22.04 -13.27
N ILE A 52 3.51 20.78 -13.71
CA ILE A 52 4.55 20.23 -14.58
C ILE A 52 4.51 20.90 -15.97
N LEU A 53 3.34 21.14 -16.54
CA LEU A 53 3.22 21.82 -17.83
C LEU A 53 3.82 23.23 -17.80
N PHE A 54 3.62 23.98 -16.72
CA PHE A 54 4.15 25.34 -16.61
C PHE A 54 5.60 25.42 -16.11
N THR A 55 5.99 24.54 -15.19
CA THR A 55 7.30 24.63 -14.52
C THR A 55 8.33 23.59 -15.02
N GLY A 56 7.90 22.60 -15.79
CA GLY A 56 8.72 21.46 -16.21
C GLY A 56 9.15 20.54 -15.07
N ARG A 57 8.63 20.73 -13.84
CA ARG A 57 9.07 20.01 -12.64
C ARG A 57 7.87 19.51 -11.85
N TYR A 58 7.99 18.29 -11.30
CA TYR A 58 6.98 17.75 -10.39
C TYR A 58 7.10 18.43 -9.01
N PRO A 59 6.06 19.08 -8.48
CA PRO A 59 6.11 19.70 -7.16
C PRO A 59 6.40 18.67 -6.06
N LYS A 60 7.45 18.92 -5.25
CA LYS A 60 7.88 17.95 -4.21
C LYS A 60 6.76 17.57 -3.24
N TRP A 61 5.94 18.52 -2.82
CA TRP A 61 4.83 18.27 -1.89
C TRP A 61 3.78 17.32 -2.50
N ALA A 62 3.43 17.50 -3.77
CA ALA A 62 2.48 16.67 -4.48
C ALA A 62 3.04 15.26 -4.67
N PHE A 63 4.34 15.15 -4.96
CA PHE A 63 5.00 13.87 -5.11
C PHE A 63 5.00 13.10 -3.80
N SER A 64 5.38 13.75 -2.69
CA SER A 64 5.38 13.15 -1.36
C SER A 64 3.99 12.66 -0.96
N PHE A 65 2.94 13.44 -1.24
CA PHE A 65 1.56 13.06 -0.97
C PHE A 65 1.13 11.82 -1.78
N VAL A 66 1.28 11.86 -3.10
CA VAL A 66 0.88 10.76 -3.99
C VAL A 66 1.69 9.49 -3.69
N ALA A 67 3.00 9.62 -3.46
CA ALA A 67 3.84 8.49 -3.10
C ALA A 67 3.45 7.87 -1.76
N GLY A 68 3.03 8.67 -0.78
CA GLY A 68 2.54 8.19 0.51
C GLY A 68 1.21 7.45 0.39
N TYR A 69 0.29 7.99 -0.41
CA TYR A 69 -0.96 7.32 -0.77
C TYR A 69 -0.71 5.96 -1.44
N VAL A 70 0.14 5.90 -2.46
CA VAL A 70 0.43 4.66 -3.19
C VAL A 70 1.10 3.62 -2.28
N ARG A 71 2.00 4.03 -1.38
CA ARG A 71 2.60 3.12 -0.37
C ARG A 71 1.55 2.52 0.53
N TRP A 72 0.64 3.34 1.06
CA TRP A 72 -0.44 2.85 1.90
C TRP A 72 -1.38 1.91 1.13
N TYR A 73 -1.79 2.30 -0.06
CA TYR A 73 -2.62 1.47 -0.94
C TYR A 73 -1.97 0.11 -1.20
N THR A 74 -0.67 0.08 -1.48
CA THR A 74 0.10 -1.15 -1.70
C THR A 74 0.16 -2.03 -0.45
N ARG A 75 0.34 -1.44 0.74
CA ARG A 75 0.31 -2.17 2.02
C ARG A 75 -1.06 -2.83 2.26
N VAL A 76 -2.15 -2.12 2.00
CA VAL A 76 -3.52 -2.64 2.15
C VAL A 76 -3.81 -3.72 1.10
N GLY A 77 -3.40 -3.49 -0.16
CA GLY A 77 -3.52 -4.48 -1.24
C GLY A 77 -2.75 -5.76 -0.97
N GLY A 78 -1.54 -5.67 -0.41
CA GLY A 78 -0.74 -6.83 -0.02
C GLY A 78 -1.37 -7.62 1.14
N TYR A 79 -1.95 -6.92 2.13
CA TYR A 79 -2.69 -7.56 3.23
C TYR A 79 -3.96 -8.24 2.71
N TYR A 80 -4.71 -7.60 1.82
CA TYR A 80 -5.90 -8.18 1.20
C TYR A 80 -5.57 -9.40 0.31
N SER A 81 -4.50 -9.33 -0.48
CA SER A 81 -4.06 -10.39 -1.40
C SER A 81 -3.31 -11.54 -0.72
N LEU A 82 -3.30 -11.58 0.63
CA LEU A 82 -2.60 -12.59 1.43
C LEU A 82 -1.08 -12.64 1.20
N LEU A 83 -0.47 -11.58 0.67
CA LEU A 83 0.97 -11.46 0.48
C LEU A 83 1.71 -11.15 1.79
N THR A 84 1.00 -10.62 2.79
CA THR A 84 1.55 -10.35 4.12
C THR A 84 0.53 -10.64 5.21
N ASP A 85 1.01 -11.14 6.36
CA ASP A 85 0.19 -11.36 7.55
C ASP A 85 0.05 -10.14 8.46
N LYS A 86 0.94 -9.16 8.29
CA LYS A 86 1.01 -7.97 9.14
C LYS A 86 -0.08 -6.96 8.77
N TYR A 87 -0.94 -6.61 9.72
CA TYR A 87 -1.96 -5.58 9.54
C TYR A 87 -1.30 -4.22 9.23
N PRO A 88 -1.70 -3.53 8.13
CA PRO A 88 -1.08 -2.28 7.73
C PRO A 88 -1.51 -1.13 8.66
N PRO A 89 -0.58 -0.24 9.05
CA PRO A 89 -0.93 0.97 9.80
C PRO A 89 -1.70 1.95 8.91
N PHE A 90 -2.59 2.76 9.52
CA PHE A 90 -3.22 3.93 8.87
C PHE A 90 -2.19 5.06 8.75
N SER A 91 -1.24 4.91 7.84
CA SER A 91 -0.17 5.87 7.64
C SER A 91 0.20 5.98 6.16
N MET A 92 0.62 7.17 5.75
CA MET A 92 1.17 7.45 4.42
C MET A 92 2.71 7.44 4.40
N GLU A 93 3.35 7.16 5.54
CA GLU A 93 4.82 7.12 5.69
C GLU A 93 5.41 5.75 5.33
#